data_AF-A0A3F3IHR2-F1
#
_entry.id   AF-A0A3F3IHR2-F1
#
_cell.length_a   1.000
_cell.length_b   1.000
_cell.length_c   1.000
_cell.angle_alpha   90.00
_cell.angle_beta   90.00
_cell.angle_gamma   90.00
#
_symmetry.space_group_name_H-M   'P 1'
#
loop_
_entity.id
_entity.type
_entity.pdbx_description
1 polymer ?
#
loop_
_entity_poly.entity_id
_entity_poly.type
_entity_poly.pdbx_seq_one_letter_code
_entity_poly.pdbx_strand_id
1 'polypeptide(L)'
;MMKSKCRVDGNKILSCRVLQKALEYRNPTPLSKGVFIPERVNMKTGEPGTDIAQIHSGEFVGRGVAMAFCPFCGVSLKTWGD
;
A
#
# COMPACT_ATOMS: atom_id res chain seq x y z
N MET A 1 6.86 24.18 2.13
CA MET A 1 5.99 23.14 2.70
C MET A 1 6.79 21.86 2.86
N MET A 2 7.03 21.42 4.10
CA MET A 2 7.70 20.14 4.34
C MET A 2 6.76 19.02 3.90
N LYS A 3 7.11 18.31 2.81
CA LYS A 3 6.33 17.15 2.35
C LYS A 3 6.36 16.13 3.51
N SER A 4 5.20 15.88 4.14
CA SER A 4 5.08 14.80 5.11
C SER A 4 5.49 13.50 4.43
N LYS A 5 6.58 12.89 4.92
CA LYS A 5 7.06 11.61 4.39
C LYS A 5 6.13 10.48 4.87
N CYS A 6 6.19 9.34 4.18
CA CYS A 6 5.50 8.16 4.68
C CYS A 6 6.07 7.74 6.05
N ARG A 7 5.25 7.13 6.90
CA ARG A 7 5.69 6.44 8.11
C ARG A 7 4.92 5.12 8.26
N VAL A 8 5.58 4.12 8.84
CA VAL A 8 4.93 2.88 9.27
C VAL A 8 4.55 3.04 10.74
N ASP A 9 3.31 2.72 11.07
CA ASP A 9 2.76 2.77 12.42
C ASP A 9 2.15 1.40 12.75
N GLY A 10 2.96 0.54 13.38
CA GLY A 10 2.63 -0.87 13.56
C GLY A 10 2.39 -1.57 12.22
N ASN A 11 1.15 -2.02 12.00
CA ASN A 11 0.73 -2.71 10.79
C ASN A 11 0.14 -1.78 9.71
N LYS A 12 0.18 -0.46 9.93
CA LYS A 12 -0.42 0.56 9.04
C LYS A 12 0.62 1.41 8.32
N ILE A 13 0.29 1.80 7.10
CA ILE A 13 1.07 2.74 6.29
C ILE A 13 0.40 4.09 6.34
N LEU A 14 1.09 5.07 6.92
CA LEU A 14 0.68 6.47 6.86
C LEU A 14 1.41 7.12 5.69
N SER A 15 0.67 7.29 4.59
CA SER A 15 1.21 7.69 3.30
C SER A 15 1.56 9.18 3.21
N CYS A 16 2.59 9.50 2.44
CA CYS A 16 2.88 10.88 2.06
C CYS A 16 1.79 11.40 1.12
N ARG A 17 1.63 12.73 1.02
CA ARG A 17 0.59 13.35 0.18
C ARG A 17 0.60 12.84 -1.28
N VAL A 18 1.77 12.55 -1.84
CA VAL A 18 1.90 12.09 -3.23
C VAL A 18 1.47 10.62 -3.35
N LEU A 19 1.86 9.78 -2.40
CA LEU A 19 1.41 8.39 -2.35
C LEU A 19 -0.10 8.30 -2.11
N GLN A 20 -0.64 9.13 -1.21
CA GLN A 20 -2.07 9.19 -0.94
C GLN A 20 -2.89 9.51 -2.20
N LYS A 21 -2.43 10.47 -3.01
CA LYS A 21 -3.05 10.77 -4.32
C LYS A 21 -2.91 9.61 -5.32
N ALA A 22 -1.83 8.85 -5.26
CA ALA A 22 -1.66 7.68 -6.12
C ALA A 22 -2.58 6.50 -5.70
N LEU A 23 -3.05 6.49 -4.45
CA LEU A 23 -3.91 5.44 -3.87
C LEU A 23 -5.43 5.70 -4.05
N GLU A 24 -5.84 6.80 -4.69
CA GLU A 24 -7.20 7.33 -4.65
C GLU A 24 -8.28 6.40 -5.25
N TYR A 25 -7.88 5.39 -6.03
CA TYR A 25 -8.78 4.38 -6.60
C TYR A 25 -8.83 3.14 -5.68
N ARG A 26 -9.74 3.18 -4.70
CA ARG A 26 -10.01 2.10 -3.73
C ARG A 26 -10.25 0.74 -4.40
N ASN A 27 -9.87 -0.33 -3.68
CA ASN A 27 -9.95 -1.76 -3.99
C ASN A 27 -9.69 -2.17 -5.46
N PRO A 28 -8.50 -2.70 -5.77
CA PRO A 28 -8.17 -3.12 -7.13
C PRO A 28 -9.08 -4.27 -7.59
N THR A 29 -9.61 -4.15 -8.82
CA THR A 29 -10.10 -5.29 -9.59
C THR A 29 -8.91 -6.05 -10.19
N PRO A 30 -9.06 -7.30 -10.64
CA PRO A 30 -7.96 -8.04 -11.27
C PRO A 30 -7.34 -7.35 -12.50
N LEU A 31 -8.06 -6.43 -13.15
CA LEU A 31 -7.59 -5.66 -14.30
C LEU A 31 -7.14 -4.24 -13.95
N SER A 32 -7.23 -3.86 -12.67
CA SER A 32 -6.85 -2.52 -12.20
C SER A 32 -5.35 -2.31 -12.33
N LYS A 33 -4.95 -1.13 -12.81
CA LYS A 33 -3.55 -0.69 -12.89
C LYS A 33 -3.32 0.45 -11.91
N GLY A 34 -2.15 0.48 -11.28
CA GLY A 34 -1.78 1.54 -10.36
C GLY A 34 -1.27 1.04 -9.01
N VAL A 35 -1.30 1.94 -8.02
CA VAL A 35 -0.82 1.68 -6.67
C VAL A 35 -2.02 1.52 -5.74
N PHE A 36 -2.03 0.45 -4.94
CA PHE A 36 -3.15 0.12 -4.06
C PHE A 36 -2.65 -0.32 -2.68
N ILE A 37 -3.42 0.02 -1.64
CA ILE A 37 -3.35 -0.62 -0.33
C ILE A 37 -4.71 -1.28 -0.14
N PRO A 38 -4.88 -2.57 -0.48
CA PRO A 38 -6.16 -3.23 -0.34
C PRO A 38 -6.50 -3.38 1.15
N GLU A 39 -7.78 -3.24 1.46
CA GLU A 39 -8.27 -3.54 2.80
C GLU A 39 -8.07 -5.03 3.08
N ARG A 40 -7.44 -5.33 4.21
CA ARG A 40 -7.23 -6.70 4.69
C ARG A 40 -7.83 -6.81 6.06
N VAL A 41 -8.33 -8.00 6.38
CA VAL A 41 -8.89 -8.34 7.69
C VAL A 41 -8.29 -9.65 8.14
N ASN A 42 -7.91 -9.74 9.42
CA ASN A 42 -7.53 -11.00 10.03
C ASN A 42 -8.78 -11.86 10.20
N MET A 43 -8.91 -12.95 9.45
CA MET A 43 -10.10 -13.82 9.51
C MET A 43 -10.35 -14.47 10.87
N LYS A 44 -9.35 -14.53 11.76
CA LYS A 44 -9.48 -15.10 13.11
C LYS A 44 -9.94 -14.07 14.15
N THR A 45 -9.44 -12.83 14.06
CA THR A 45 -9.71 -11.78 15.07
C THR A 45 -10.71 -10.72 14.60
N GLY A 46 -10.98 -10.64 13.31
CA GLY A 46 -11.82 -9.59 12.70
C GLY A 46 -11.14 -8.21 12.63
N GLU A 47 -9.91 -8.09 13.12
CA GLU A 47 -9.18 -6.82 13.15
C GLU A 47 -8.59 -6.45 11.79
N PRO A 48 -8.34 -5.15 11.53
CA PRO A 48 -7.65 -4.71 10.33
C PRO A 48 -6.29 -5.40 10.18
N GLY A 49 -6.10 -6.01 9.02
CA GLY A 49 -4.86 -6.66 8.63
C GLY A 49 -3.73 -5.68 8.33
N THR A 50 -2.59 -6.26 7.96
CA THR A 50 -1.37 -5.52 7.62
C THR A 50 -1.50 -4.81 6.28
N ASP A 51 -1.22 -3.52 6.27
CA ASP A 51 -1.21 -2.70 5.06
C ASP A 51 -0.03 -3.11 4.19
N ILE A 52 -0.28 -3.43 2.92
CA ILE A 52 0.78 -3.68 1.94
C ILE A 52 0.48 -2.80 0.75
N ALA A 53 1.35 -1.84 0.47
CA ALA A 53 1.31 -1.08 -0.77
C ALA A 53 1.74 -1.97 -1.93
N GLN A 54 0.93 -2.00 -2.99
CA GLN A 54 1.12 -2.90 -4.12
C GLN A 54 0.98 -2.16 -5.44
N ILE A 55 1.82 -2.51 -6.42
CA ILE A 55 1.71 -2.07 -7.80
C ILE A 55 1.06 -3.17 -8.61
N HIS A 56 -0.02 -2.84 -9.31
CA HIS A 56 -0.68 -3.72 -10.26
C HIS A 56 -0.36 -3.24 -11.68
N SER A 57 0.22 -4.13 -12.49
CA SER A 57 0.38 -3.92 -13.94
C SER A 57 -0.73 -4.69 -14.67
N GLY A 58 -1.03 -4.31 -15.92
CA GLY A 58 -2.04 -5.01 -16.72
C GLY A 58 -1.71 -6.48 -17.03
N GLU A 59 -0.46 -6.89 -16.84
CA GLU A 59 0.02 -8.26 -17.04
C GLU A 59 -0.07 -9.10 -15.75
N PHE A 60 0.02 -8.45 -14.59
CA PHE A 60 -0.17 -9.09 -13.29
C PHE A 60 -1.63 -9.07 -12.88
N VAL A 61 -2.46 -9.83 -13.62
CA VAL A 61 -3.88 -10.00 -13.34
C VAL A 61 -4.04 -10.68 -11.97
N GLY A 62 -4.40 -9.91 -10.95
CA GLY A 62 -4.81 -10.40 -9.63
C GLY A 62 -3.76 -10.47 -8.52
N ARG A 63 -2.44 -10.46 -8.81
CA ARG A 63 -1.38 -10.43 -7.77
C ARG A 63 -0.46 -9.24 -7.99
N GLY A 64 -0.73 -8.14 -7.27
CA GLY A 64 0.14 -6.96 -7.28
C GLY A 64 1.52 -7.24 -6.67
N VAL A 65 2.51 -6.47 -7.09
CA VAL A 65 3.88 -6.51 -6.55
C VAL A 65 3.98 -5.64 -5.31
N ALA A 66 4.41 -6.21 -4.19
CA ALA A 66 4.57 -5.47 -2.94
C ALA A 66 5.70 -4.42 -3.03
N MET A 67 5.41 -3.21 -2.58
CA MET A 67 6.35 -2.09 -2.59
C MET A 67 7.13 -2.05 -1.28
N ALA A 68 8.44 -2.30 -1.33
CA ALA A 68 9.30 -2.18 -0.14
C ALA A 68 9.50 -0.73 0.30
N PHE A 69 9.41 0.24 -0.61
CA PHE A 69 9.63 1.66 -0.34
C PHE A 69 8.64 2.54 -1.12
N CYS A 70 8.42 3.76 -0.62
CA CYS A 70 7.63 4.76 -1.30
C CYS A 70 8.46 5.40 -2.44
N PRO A 71 8.01 5.31 -3.71
CA PRO A 71 8.74 5.87 -4.84
C PRO A 71 8.78 7.41 -4.83
N PHE A 72 7.94 8.05 -4.02
CA PHE A 72 7.83 9.51 -3.97
C PHE A 72 8.66 10.16 -2.86
N CYS A 73 8.89 9.46 -1.74
CA CYS A 73 9.60 10.02 -0.59
C CYS A 73 10.74 9.15 -0.06
N GLY A 74 10.97 7.96 -0.65
CA GLY A 74 12.11 7.08 -0.36
C GLY A 74 12.05 6.33 0.97
N VAL A 75 10.97 6.46 1.74
CA VAL A 75 10.82 5.77 3.04
C VAL A 75 10.35 4.34 2.84
N SER A 76 10.86 3.41 3.66
CA SER A 76 10.38 2.02 3.71
C SER A 76 8.89 1.95 4.02
N LEU A 77 8.19 1.09 3.28
CA LEU A 77 6.77 0.75 3.48
C LEU A 77 6.60 -0.68 3.98
N LYS A 78 7.70 -1.36 4.30
CA LYS A 78 7.69 -2.75 4.78
C LYS A 78 7.04 -2.79 6.15
N THR A 79 5.83 -3.33 6.20
CA THR A 79 5.06 -3.63 7.43
C THR A 79 5.06 -5.14 7.75
N TRP A 80 5.70 -5.95 6.90
CA TRP A 80 5.76 -7.40 6.99
C TRP A 80 7.21 -7.89 7.15
N GLY A 81 7.44 -8.72 8.16
CA GLY A 81 8.69 -9.46 8.38
C GLY A 81 9.94 -8.63 8.71
N ASP A 82 10.96 -9.33 9.21
CA ASP A 82 12.38 -9.05 8.90
C ASP A 82 12.76 -9.78 7.61
#